data_AF-A0A952CR79-F1
#
_entry.id   AF-A0A952CR79-F1
#
_cell.length_a   1.000
_cell.length_b   1.000
_cell.length_c   1.000
_cell.angle_alpha   90.00
_cell.angle_beta   90.00
_cell.angle_gamma   90.00
#
_symmetry.space_group_name_H-M   'P 1'
#
loop_
_entity.id
_entity.type
_entity.pdbx_description
1 polymer ?
#
loop_
_entity_poly.entity_id
_entity_poly.type
_entity_poly.pdbx_seq_one_letter_code
_entity_poly.pdbx_strand_id
1 'polypeptide(L)' 'MRPYAAQIIYSIKCAGEFTGQYEEQWRLVFAENEPNAVAQAKEIGGQEASIFVD' A
#
# COMPACT_ATOMS: atom_id res chain seq x y z
N MET A 1 -10.75 -18.40 2.16
CA MET A 1 -9.84 -17.24 2.32
C MET A 1 -9.03 -17.41 3.59
N ARG A 2 -7.76 -17.03 3.58
CA ARG A 2 -6.84 -17.03 4.72
C ARG A 2 -6.43 -15.58 5.02
N PRO A 3 -6.26 -15.21 6.30
CA PRO A 3 -5.73 -13.92 6.67
C PRO A 3 -4.21 -13.88 6.46
N TYR A 4 -3.72 -12.77 5.94
CA TYR A 4 -2.31 -12.44 5.80
C TYR A 4 -2.07 -11.07 6.43
N ALA A 5 -1.02 -10.94 7.23
CA ALA A 5 -0.55 -9.63 7.68
C ALA A 5 0.33 -9.03 6.57
N ALA A 6 -0.04 -7.85 6.09
CA ALA A 6 0.71 -7.11 5.10
C ALA A 6 1.20 -5.80 5.71
N GLN A 7 2.50 -5.58 5.63
CA GLN A 7 3.12 -4.29 5.90
C GLN A 7 3.27 -3.57 4.55
N ILE A 8 2.62 -2.43 4.40
CA ILE A 8 2.60 -1.64 3.18
C ILE A 8 3.35 -0.34 3.47
N ILE A 9 4.34 -0.03 2.65
CA ILE A 9 5.12 1.21 2.74
C ILE A 9 5.01 1.90 1.39
N TYR A 10 4.56 3.15 1.38
CA TYR A 10 4.47 3.95 0.15
C TYR A 10 5.10 5.33 0.33
N SER A 11 5.70 5.84 -0.74
CA SER A 11 6.22 7.20 -0.77
C SER A 11 5.11 8.20 -1.02
N ILE A 12 5.16 9.29 -0.28
CA ILE A 12 4.27 10.43 -0.48
C ILE A 12 4.84 11.29 -1.60
N LYS A 13 3.97 11.72 -2.52
CA LYS A 13 4.32 12.67 -3.58
C LYS A 13 3.49 13.93 -3.41
N CYS A 14 4.15 15.09 -3.44
CA CYS A 14 3.49 16.39 -3.40
C CYS A 14 3.68 17.10 -4.74
N ALA A 15 2.60 17.54 -5.38
CA ALA A 15 2.65 18.17 -6.71
C ALA A 15 3.42 17.35 -7.79
N GLY A 16 3.41 16.02 -7.67
CA GLY A 16 4.15 15.11 -8.56
C GLY A 16 5.64 14.95 -8.23
N GLU A 17 6.17 15.76 -7.31
CA GLU A 17 7.57 15.70 -6.86
C GLU A 17 7.74 14.72 -5.69
N PHE A 18 8.90 14.07 -5.65
CA PHE A 18 9.27 13.18 -4.56
C PHE A 18 9.72 13.99 -3.34
N THR A 19 9.07 13.78 -2.19
CA THR A 19 9.34 14.57 -0.97
C THR A 19 10.29 13.89 0.02
N GLY A 20 10.71 12.65 -0.24
CA GLY A 20 11.47 11.86 0.75
C GLY A 20 10.62 11.40 1.93
N GLN A 21 9.31 11.64 1.91
CA GLN A 21 8.39 11.20 2.95
C GLN A 21 7.77 9.86 2.58
N TYR A 22 7.59 9.02 3.60
CA TYR A 22 7.02 7.69 3.47
C TYR A 22 5.97 7.51 4.55
N GLU A 23 4.92 6.77 4.22
CA GLU A 23 3.90 6.31 5.15
C GLU A 23 4.02 4.79 5.27
N GLU A 24 3.85 4.28 6.48
CA GLU A 24 3.80 2.84 6.76
C GLU A 24 2.43 2.47 7.31
N GLN A 25 1.85 1.39 6.78
CA GLN A 25 0.60 0.83 7.28
C GLN A 25 0.64 -0.68 7.44
N TRP A 26 0.01 -1.15 8.50
CA TRP A 26 -0.24 -2.57 8.76
C TRP A 26 -1.68 -2.92 8.43
N ARG A 27 -1.87 -3.91 7.57
CA ARG A 27 -3.18 -4.34 7.07
C ARG A 27 -3.35 -5.86 7.22
N LEU A 28 -4.60 -6.28 7.44
CA LEU A 28 -5.00 -7.67 7.26
C LEU A 28 -5.58 -7.82 5.85
N VAL A 29 -4.97 -8.68 5.05
CA VAL A 29 -5.42 -9.03 3.69
C VAL A 29 -6.00 -10.43 3.71
N PHE A 30 -7.21 -10.60 3.19
CA PHE A 30 -7.84 -11.91 3.11
C PHE A 30 -7.78 -12.41 1.67
N ALA A 31 -7.01 -13.48 1.44
CA ALA A 31 -6.78 -14.01 0.10
C ALA A 31 -6.84 -15.54 0.07
N GLU A 32 -6.94 -16.12 -1.11
CA GLU A 32 -6.98 -17.59 -1.27
C GLU A 32 -5.60 -18.24 -1.08
N ASN A 33 -4.54 -17.52 -1.47
CA ASN A 33 -3.15 -17.94 -1.40
C ASN A 33 -2.24 -16.71 -1.27
N GLU A 34 -0.96 -16.95 -1.00
CA GLU A 34 0.04 -15.90 -0.78
C GLU A 34 0.26 -15.00 -2.02
N PRO A 35 0.37 -15.52 -3.26
CA PRO A 35 0.47 -14.65 -4.44
C PRO A 35 -0.70 -13.67 -4.60
N ASN A 36 -1.93 -14.14 -4.34
CA ASN A 36 -3.12 -13.29 -4.36
C ASN A 36 -3.10 -12.27 -3.21
N ALA A 37 -2.62 -12.65 -2.02
CA ALA A 37 -2.43 -11.71 -0.90
C ALA A 37 -1.45 -10.58 -1.25
N VAL A 38 -0.34 -10.90 -1.92
CA VAL A 38 0.63 -9.90 -2.39
C VAL A 38 0.04 -8.99 -3.46
N ALA A 39 -0.73 -9.54 -4.41
CA ALA A 39 -1.40 -8.74 -5.42
C ALA A 39 -2.39 -7.74 -4.81
N GLN A 40 -3.22 -8.19 -3.87
CA GLN A 40 -4.16 -7.34 -3.15
C GLN A 40 -3.44 -6.28 -2.29
N ALA A 41 -2.37 -6.65 -1.58
CA ALA A 41 -1.58 -5.69 -0.79
C ALA A 41 -0.98 -4.58 -1.67
N LYS A 42 -0.52 -4.92 -2.88
CA LYS A 42 -0.03 -3.93 -3.86
C LYS A 42 -1.12 -3.01 -4.36
N GLU A 43 -2.31 -3.53 -4.63
CA GLU A 43 -3.45 -2.73 -5.06
C GLU A 43 -3.89 -1.74 -3.98
N ILE A 44 -4.01 -2.21 -2.74
CA ILE A 44 -4.31 -1.37 -1.56
C ILE A 44 -3.26 -0.26 -1.43
N GLY A 45 -1.97 -0.62 -1.44
CA GLY A 45 -0.90 0.38 -1.33
C GLY A 45 -0.89 1.39 -2.47
N GLY A 46 -1.26 0.97 -3.69
CA GLY A 46 -1.38 1.86 -4.84
C GLY A 46 -2.55 2.84 -4.76
N GLN A 47 -3.68 2.42 -4.18
CA GLN A 47 -4.85 3.28 -3.96
C GLN A 47 -4.62 4.28 -2.81
N GLU A 48 -3.92 3.84 -1.77
CA GLU A 48 -3.67 4.66 -0.57
C GLU A 48 -2.51 5.64 -0.73
N ALA A 49 -1.58 5.35 -1.64
CA ALA A 49 -0.53 6.28 -2.04
C ALA A 49 -1.17 7.54 -2.65
N SER A 50 -1.49 8.50 -1.79
CA SER A 50 -2.14 9.75 -2.15
C SER A 50 -1.13 10.69 -2.79
N ILE A 51 -1.51 11.29 -3.93
CA ILE A 51 -0.80 12.44 -4.48
C ILE A 51 -1.40 13.67 -3.80
N PHE A 52 -0.64 14.32 -2.92
CA PHE A 52 -1.05 15.57 -2.32
C PHE A 52 -0.77 16.70 -3.33
N VAL A 53 -1.81 17.14 -4.04
CA VAL A 53 -1.79 18.40 -4.79
C VAL A 53 -2.45 19.44 -3.90
N ASP A 54 -1.66 20.37 -3.35
CA ASP A 54 -2.17 21.65 -2.83
C ASP A 54 -2.26 22.64 -3.99
#